data_AF-A0A6Z0BWW4-F1
#
_entry.id   AF-A0A6Z0BWW4-F1
#
_cell.length_a   1.000
_cell.length_b   1.000
_cell.length_c   1.000
_cell.angle_alpha   90.00
_cell.angle_beta   90.00
_cell.angle_gamma   90.00
#
_symmetry.space_group_name_H-M   'P 1'
#
loop_
_entity.id
_entity.type
_entity.pdbx_description
1 polymer ?
#
loop_
_entity_poly.entity_id
_entity_poly.type
_entity_poly.pdbx_seq_one_letter_code
_entity_poly.pdbx_strand_id
1 'polypeptide(L)'
;MSWKLTKKLKETHLAPLANTFSRSSSTSTIVDQSTPKASSHAGSATTPSDSKDNGADASAPPAPPLRPGILIVTLHEGQKFSLPPGVEQQFSGGGHHQGSMSQGGGLSVAGSMRPDSSSRNAVAGSYTNRPQSAAGSINAAPTIHGRYSSKHLPYALVDFDKQQVFINAVSGTPENPLWAGSNTQYKFDVSRVTDLTVSLYIRNPSASPNAGRNEDIFIGTLKVHPRFEEQQQDAKAQKGDDAAGQAGADWISVQFGSGQMKIGVNFVENRQDRLAIDDFELLKVVGKGSFGKVMQVQKKDTHRIYALKTIRKAHIISRSEVAHTLAERSVLAQINNPFIVPLKFSFQSPEKLYLVLAFVNGGELFHHLQKEQRFDINRARFYAAELLCALECLHGFNVIYRDLKPENILLDYTGHIALCDFGLCKLDMKDEDRTNTFCGTPEYLAPELLTGAGYTKSVDWWTLGVLLYEMLTGLPPFYDENTNDMYRKILTEPLHFPGPEVVPPAARDLLTRLLDRNADKRLGAKGAAEIKAHYFFHSIDWRKLLERKYEPSFKPNVVDAKDTANFDREFTSEAPTDSYVDGPMLSQTMQQQFAGWSYNRPVAGLGDAGGSVKDPSFEGVTER
;
A
#
# COMPACT_ATOMS: atom_id res chain seq x y z
N MET A 1 8.61 -8.61 -32.82
CA MET A 1 7.24 -8.08 -32.93
C MET A 1 6.71 -7.58 -31.58
N SER A 2 6.93 -8.32 -30.48
CA SER A 2 6.45 -7.97 -29.11
C SER A 2 6.82 -6.58 -28.58
N TRP A 3 8.09 -6.14 -28.68
CA TRP A 3 8.55 -4.87 -28.05
C TRP A 3 7.96 -3.61 -28.72
N LYS A 4 7.69 -3.65 -30.04
CA LYS A 4 7.06 -2.52 -30.74
C LYS A 4 5.57 -2.40 -30.40
N LEU A 5 4.91 -3.51 -30.07
CA LEU A 5 3.51 -3.56 -29.67
C LEU A 5 3.33 -3.00 -28.25
N THR A 6 4.20 -3.38 -27.29
CA THR A 6 4.14 -2.91 -25.90
C THR A 6 4.54 -1.45 -25.70
N LYS A 7 5.44 -0.90 -26.55
CA LYS A 7 5.73 0.54 -26.53
C LYS A 7 4.56 1.37 -27.08
N LYS A 8 3.88 0.87 -28.11
CA LYS A 8 2.67 1.51 -28.67
C LYS A 8 1.48 1.44 -27.72
N LEU A 9 1.27 0.32 -27.03
CA LEU A 9 0.28 0.18 -25.96
C LEU A 9 0.38 1.36 -24.97
N LYS A 10 1.59 1.62 -24.45
CA LYS A 10 1.86 2.75 -23.55
C LYS A 10 1.54 4.12 -24.18
N GLU A 11 1.84 4.33 -25.47
CA GLU A 11 1.51 5.56 -26.20
C GLU A 11 -0.01 5.75 -26.41
N THR A 12 -0.77 4.67 -26.60
CA THR A 12 -2.25 4.69 -26.62
C THR A 12 -2.87 4.87 -25.23
N HIS A 13 -2.25 4.36 -24.16
CA HIS A 13 -2.72 4.53 -22.77
C HIS A 13 -2.47 5.93 -22.20
N LEU A 14 -1.44 6.65 -22.68
CA LEU A 14 -1.11 8.02 -22.26
C LEU A 14 -1.77 9.11 -23.12
N ALA A 15 -2.43 8.75 -24.23
CA ALA A 15 -3.13 9.72 -25.07
C ALA A 15 -4.39 10.25 -24.36
N PRO A 16 -4.59 11.58 -24.23
CA PRO A 16 -5.81 12.12 -23.65
C PRO A 16 -7.00 11.79 -24.56
N LEU A 17 -7.88 10.89 -24.10
CA LEU A 17 -9.22 10.68 -24.67
C LEU A 17 -10.12 11.89 -24.35
N ALA A 18 -9.78 13.06 -24.91
CA ALA A 18 -10.55 14.29 -24.76
C ALA A 18 -10.90 14.98 -26.10
N ASN A 19 -10.43 14.49 -27.25
CA ASN A 19 -10.56 15.21 -28.52
C ASN A 19 -11.49 14.60 -29.57
N THR A 20 -12.47 13.81 -29.14
CA THR A 20 -13.63 13.51 -29.99
C THR A 20 -14.86 13.39 -29.09
N PHE A 21 -16.01 13.81 -29.62
CA PHE A 21 -17.34 13.79 -29.00
C PHE A 21 -17.74 15.06 -28.24
N SER A 22 -18.01 16.11 -29.02
CA SER A 22 -19.02 17.11 -28.68
C SER A 22 -20.38 16.40 -28.45
N ARG A 23 -20.99 16.62 -27.28
CA ARG A 23 -22.36 16.20 -27.01
C ARG A 23 -23.32 17.15 -27.73
N SER A 24 -24.11 16.62 -28.67
CA SER A 24 -25.33 17.27 -29.14
C SER A 24 -26.45 17.03 -28.11
N SER A 25 -26.99 18.11 -27.56
CA SER A 25 -28.16 18.10 -26.69
C SER A 25 -29.43 17.89 -27.53
N SER A 26 -30.22 16.85 -27.21
CA SER A 26 -31.58 16.70 -27.71
C SER A 26 -32.56 17.22 -26.66
N THR A 27 -33.21 18.34 -27.00
CA THR A 27 -34.29 18.99 -26.24
C THR A 27 -35.56 18.16 -26.34
N SER A 28 -36.18 17.80 -25.20
CA SER A 28 -37.55 17.29 -25.17
C SER A 28 -38.46 18.39 -24.62
N THR A 29 -39.40 18.81 -25.46
CA THR A 29 -40.42 19.83 -25.18
C THR A 29 -41.58 19.18 -24.43
N ILE A 30 -41.86 19.62 -23.21
CA ILE A 30 -43.14 19.33 -22.52
C ILE A 30 -43.90 20.64 -22.37
N VAL A 31 -45.14 20.60 -22.83
CA VAL A 31 -46.08 21.72 -22.97
C VAL A 31 -46.78 21.96 -21.63
N ASP A 32 -46.76 23.21 -21.17
CA ASP A 32 -47.57 23.71 -20.06
C ASP A 32 -49.07 23.76 -20.43
N GLN A 33 -49.92 23.24 -19.54
CA GLN A 33 -51.31 23.72 -19.43
C GLN A 33 -51.58 24.15 -17.99
N SER A 34 -51.96 25.41 -17.87
CA SER A 34 -52.33 26.14 -16.68
C SER A 34 -53.83 25.99 -16.38
N THR A 35 -54.22 26.07 -15.11
CA THR A 35 -55.45 26.76 -14.61
C THR A 35 -55.45 26.79 -13.06
N PRO A 36 -56.16 27.74 -12.42
CA PRO A 36 -55.60 28.49 -11.28
C PRO A 36 -56.35 28.39 -9.93
N LYS A 37 -55.60 28.76 -8.87
CA LYS A 37 -55.95 29.45 -7.59
C LYS A 37 -57.24 29.09 -6.83
N ALA A 38 -57.05 28.76 -5.53
CA ALA A 38 -57.84 29.34 -4.44
C ALA A 38 -57.05 29.36 -3.11
N SER A 39 -57.27 30.43 -2.34
CA SER A 39 -56.57 30.90 -1.14
C SER A 39 -57.29 30.56 0.17
N SER A 40 -56.56 30.38 1.28
CA SER A 40 -56.94 30.81 2.65
C SER A 40 -55.79 30.43 3.62
N HIS A 41 -55.09 31.41 4.19
CA HIS A 41 -55.30 32.10 5.47
C HIS A 41 -54.70 31.42 6.71
N ALA A 42 -54.01 32.26 7.48
CA ALA A 42 -53.19 32.04 8.66
C ALA A 42 -53.94 31.52 9.90
N GLY A 43 -53.18 30.95 10.82
CA GLY A 43 -53.57 30.76 12.23
C GLY A 43 -52.39 30.26 13.08
N SER A 44 -51.82 31.15 13.88
CA SER A 44 -50.90 30.82 14.98
C SER A 44 -51.68 30.36 16.22
N ALA A 45 -51.14 29.42 17.01
CA ALA A 45 -50.86 29.58 18.45
C ALA A 45 -50.88 28.24 19.23
N THR A 46 -49.79 28.02 19.97
CA THR A 46 -49.67 27.48 21.35
C THR A 46 -50.22 26.10 21.76
N THR A 47 -49.26 25.22 22.11
CA THR A 47 -49.13 24.26 23.24
C THR A 47 -50.36 23.85 24.08
N PRO A 48 -50.37 22.59 24.52
CA PRO A 48 -50.17 22.36 25.95
C PRO A 48 -49.14 21.27 26.29
N SER A 49 -48.66 21.38 27.52
CA SER A 49 -47.59 20.66 28.22
C SER A 49 -47.99 19.29 28.79
N ASP A 50 -46.95 18.46 28.93
CA ASP A 50 -46.68 17.45 29.96
C ASP A 50 -47.60 16.24 30.16
N SER A 51 -47.07 15.07 29.80
CA SER A 51 -47.05 13.91 30.71
C SER A 51 -45.77 13.11 30.52
N LYS A 52 -44.96 13.08 31.58
CA LYS A 52 -43.75 12.27 31.76
C LYS A 52 -44.05 10.79 31.63
N ASP A 53 -43.24 10.07 30.87
CA ASP A 53 -42.96 8.66 31.17
C ASP A 53 -41.46 8.40 30.96
N ASN A 54 -40.82 7.98 32.06
CA ASN A 54 -39.38 7.73 32.16
C ASN A 54 -39.15 6.22 32.00
N GLY A 55 -38.59 5.80 30.87
CA GLY A 55 -37.99 4.48 30.67
C GLY A 55 -36.57 4.67 30.17
N ALA A 56 -35.60 4.48 31.07
CA ALA A 56 -34.18 4.69 30.83
C ALA A 56 -33.57 3.56 30.00
N ASP A 57 -32.92 3.91 28.90
CA ASP A 57 -31.76 3.19 28.37
C ASP A 57 -30.76 4.25 27.89
N ALA A 58 -29.92 4.71 28.82
CA ALA A 58 -28.87 5.67 28.54
C ALA A 58 -27.73 4.95 27.82
N SER A 59 -27.83 4.83 26.50
CA SER A 59 -26.66 4.54 25.66
C SER A 59 -25.63 5.63 25.91
N ALA A 60 -24.45 5.27 26.41
CA ALA A 60 -23.33 6.19 26.53
C ALA A 60 -23.14 6.95 25.20
N PRO A 61 -22.88 8.27 25.22
CA PRO A 61 -22.60 8.99 23.99
C PRO A 61 -21.40 8.32 23.30
N PRO A 62 -21.42 8.18 21.96
CA PRO A 62 -20.29 7.62 21.23
C PRO A 62 -19.03 8.40 21.59
N ALA A 63 -17.95 7.68 21.93
CA ALA A 63 -16.68 8.28 22.26
C ALA A 63 -16.29 9.30 21.15
N PRO A 64 -15.82 10.50 21.51
CA PRO A 64 -15.47 11.51 20.52
C PRO A 64 -14.42 10.93 19.55
N PRO A 65 -14.53 11.22 18.24
CA PRO A 65 -13.56 10.73 17.27
C PRO A 65 -12.17 11.24 17.66
N LEU A 66 -11.21 10.32 17.79
CA LEU A 66 -9.83 10.66 18.10
C LEU A 66 -9.31 11.68 17.08
N ARG A 67 -8.70 12.75 17.58
CA ARG A 67 -8.22 13.85 16.76
C ARG A 67 -6.96 13.43 15.98
N PRO A 68 -6.74 13.98 14.77
CA PRO A 68 -5.50 13.77 14.04
C PRO A 68 -4.28 14.10 14.90
N GLY A 69 -3.21 13.34 14.79
CA GLY A 69 -2.01 13.56 15.60
C GLY A 69 -0.75 12.96 15.00
N ILE A 70 0.33 13.04 15.77
CA ILE A 70 1.65 12.54 15.40
C ILE A 70 2.05 11.47 16.41
N LEU A 71 2.34 10.27 15.91
CA LEU A 71 2.96 9.20 16.67
C LEU A 71 4.47 9.38 16.62
N ILE A 72 5.08 9.55 17.79
CA ILE A 72 6.52 9.71 17.97
C ILE A 72 7.08 8.38 18.46
N VAL A 73 8.01 7.81 17.69
CA VAL A 73 8.65 6.53 17.97
C VAL A 73 10.14 6.74 18.21
N THR A 74 10.68 6.16 19.30
CA THR A 74 12.11 6.16 19.63
C THR A 74 12.61 4.73 19.87
N LEU A 75 13.72 4.36 19.23
CA LEU A 75 14.34 3.04 19.41
C LEU A 75 15.56 3.22 20.30
N HIS A 76 15.65 2.44 21.39
CA HIS A 76 16.72 2.59 22.39
C HIS A 76 17.76 1.48 22.29
N GLU A 77 17.38 0.24 22.61
CA GLU A 77 18.32 -0.87 22.73
C GLU A 77 17.64 -2.21 22.49
N GLY A 78 18.39 -3.18 21.96
CA GLY A 78 17.99 -4.56 21.79
C GLY A 78 18.81 -5.47 22.68
N GLN A 79 18.22 -6.58 23.12
CA GLN A 79 18.91 -7.57 23.94
C GLN A 79 18.65 -8.99 23.45
N LYS A 80 19.72 -9.81 23.46
CA LYS A 80 19.69 -11.25 23.20
C LYS A 80 19.08 -11.62 21.84
N PHE A 81 19.38 -10.85 20.80
CA PHE A 81 19.02 -11.23 19.45
C PHE A 81 19.87 -12.42 18.99
N SER A 82 19.26 -13.35 18.26
CA SER A 82 19.97 -14.46 17.62
C SER A 82 19.57 -14.58 16.16
N LEU A 83 20.43 -15.23 15.38
CA LEU A 83 20.07 -15.60 14.01
C LEU A 83 19.00 -16.70 14.03
N PRO A 84 18.15 -16.78 12.99
CA PRO A 84 17.30 -17.95 12.78
C PRO A 84 18.13 -19.23 12.57
N PRO A 85 17.61 -20.40 12.97
CA PRO A 85 18.27 -21.67 12.74
C PRO A 85 18.59 -21.90 11.26
N GLY A 86 19.80 -22.35 10.93
CA GLY A 86 20.23 -22.69 9.57
C GLY A 86 20.90 -21.56 8.78
N VAL A 87 20.86 -20.31 9.27
CA VAL A 87 21.49 -19.15 8.61
C VAL A 87 22.93 -18.89 9.11
N GLU A 88 23.32 -19.56 10.19
CA GLU A 88 24.61 -19.43 10.88
C GLU A 88 25.83 -19.69 9.97
N GLN A 89 25.68 -20.57 8.97
CA GLN A 89 26.73 -20.89 8.00
C GLN A 89 27.03 -19.70 7.06
N GLN A 90 26.04 -18.86 6.75
CA GLN A 90 26.21 -17.68 5.88
C GLN A 90 27.09 -16.60 6.55
N PHE A 91 27.04 -16.51 7.88
CA PHE A 91 27.91 -15.62 8.67
C PHE A 91 29.32 -16.18 8.88
N SER A 92 29.51 -17.49 8.72
CA SER A 92 30.78 -18.18 8.98
C SER A 92 31.75 -18.13 7.78
N GLY A 93 31.27 -17.79 6.58
CA GLY A 93 32.02 -17.90 5.32
C GLY A 93 32.99 -16.76 4.98
N GLY A 94 33.03 -15.67 5.76
CA GLY A 94 33.81 -14.46 5.43
C GLY A 94 35.34 -14.56 5.65
N GLY A 95 35.86 -15.73 6.02
CA GLY A 95 37.22 -15.91 6.55
C GLY A 95 38.22 -16.68 5.68
N HIS A 96 37.97 -16.94 4.40
CA HIS A 96 38.95 -17.60 3.53
C HIS A 96 39.16 -16.85 2.21
N HIS A 97 40.10 -15.88 2.23
CA HIS A 97 40.92 -15.62 1.06
C HIS A 97 41.76 -16.90 0.79
N GLN A 98 41.28 -17.78 -0.09
CA GLN A 98 42.18 -18.71 -0.77
C GLN A 98 43.10 -17.85 -1.65
N GLY A 99 44.36 -17.74 -1.24
CA GLY A 99 45.43 -17.34 -2.15
C GLY A 99 45.44 -18.32 -3.31
N SER A 100 45.18 -17.81 -4.51
CA SER A 100 45.41 -18.53 -5.75
C SER A 100 46.89 -18.92 -5.80
N MET A 101 47.21 -20.18 -5.52
CA MET A 101 48.48 -20.77 -5.90
C MET A 101 48.28 -21.49 -7.22
N SER A 102 48.99 -21.00 -8.23
CA SER A 102 49.08 -21.62 -9.54
C SER A 102 49.63 -23.04 -9.40
N GLN A 103 48.91 -24.02 -9.97
CA GLN A 103 49.48 -25.33 -10.25
C GLN A 103 50.44 -25.20 -11.43
N GLY A 104 51.73 -25.07 -11.13
CA GLY A 104 52.81 -25.44 -12.03
C GLY A 104 53.12 -26.93 -11.86
N GLY A 105 52.99 -27.70 -12.93
CA GLY A 105 53.26 -29.14 -12.94
C GLY A 105 54.74 -29.48 -12.74
N GLY A 106 55.00 -30.59 -12.05
CA GLY A 106 56.33 -31.15 -11.87
C GLY A 106 56.28 -32.52 -11.20
N LEU A 107 56.65 -33.54 -11.95
CA LEU A 107 56.67 -34.97 -11.59
C LEU A 107 57.79 -35.32 -10.58
N SER A 108 57.45 -36.25 -9.68
CA SER A 108 58.26 -37.31 -9.02
C SER A 108 59.75 -37.09 -8.70
N VAL A 109 60.15 -37.44 -7.47
CA VAL A 109 61.15 -38.50 -7.14
C VAL A 109 61.22 -38.72 -5.62
N ALA A 110 61.39 -39.98 -5.23
CA ALA A 110 61.50 -40.50 -3.87
C ALA A 110 62.78 -40.08 -3.13
N GLY A 111 62.73 -40.02 -1.79
CA GLY A 111 63.91 -39.85 -0.94
C GLY A 111 63.61 -40.02 0.54
N SER A 112 64.05 -41.15 1.11
CA SER A 112 64.12 -41.43 2.55
C SER A 112 65.25 -40.63 3.20
N MET A 113 65.07 -40.16 4.45
CA MET A 113 65.97 -40.39 5.60
C MET A 113 65.53 -39.61 6.86
N ARG A 114 65.82 -40.24 8.01
CA ARG A 114 65.46 -39.88 9.39
C ARG A 114 66.52 -38.91 10.03
N PRO A 115 66.71 -38.85 11.37
CA PRO A 115 66.06 -37.96 12.35
C PRO A 115 67.11 -37.19 13.21
N ASP A 116 66.68 -36.63 14.36
CA ASP A 116 67.51 -36.19 15.50
C ASP A 116 68.15 -34.78 15.35
N SER A 117 68.30 -33.92 16.35
CA SER A 117 68.31 -34.11 17.81
C SER A 117 68.07 -32.79 18.57
N SER A 118 67.48 -32.95 19.75
CA SER A 118 67.58 -32.18 21.00
C SER A 118 68.28 -30.79 21.05
N SER A 119 67.63 -29.80 21.69
CA SER A 119 67.91 -29.51 23.11
C SER A 119 67.14 -28.32 23.71
N ARG A 120 66.53 -28.61 24.88
CA ARG A 120 66.42 -27.86 26.13
C ARG A 120 65.85 -26.42 26.22
N ASN A 121 64.83 -26.36 27.09
CA ASN A 121 64.56 -25.38 28.15
C ASN A 121 64.30 -23.91 27.79
N ALA A 122 63.06 -23.47 27.99
CA ALA A 122 62.72 -22.65 29.15
C ALA A 122 61.20 -22.51 29.29
N VAL A 123 60.72 -22.74 30.51
CA VAL A 123 59.35 -22.49 30.96
C VAL A 123 59.17 -20.98 31.13
N ALA A 124 58.20 -20.40 30.42
CA ALA A 124 57.58 -19.15 30.79
C ALA A 124 56.08 -19.28 30.50
N GLY A 125 55.30 -19.39 31.56
CA GLY A 125 53.84 -19.46 31.48
C GLY A 125 53.26 -18.15 30.94
N SER A 126 52.23 -18.29 30.10
CA SER A 126 51.23 -17.24 29.93
C SER A 126 49.88 -17.88 29.70
N TYR A 127 49.05 -17.79 30.73
CA TYR A 127 47.62 -18.01 30.66
C TYR A 127 47.03 -17.08 29.60
N THR A 128 46.65 -17.62 28.45
CA THR A 128 45.63 -16.99 27.60
C THR A 128 44.58 -18.02 27.28
N ASN A 129 43.68 -18.20 28.25
CA ASN A 129 42.37 -18.76 28.05
C ASN A 129 41.61 -17.80 27.11
N ARG A 130 41.82 -17.92 25.80
CA ARG A 130 41.03 -17.19 24.80
C ARG A 130 39.73 -17.99 24.62
N PRO A 131 38.56 -17.46 25.01
CA PRO A 131 37.32 -18.15 24.73
C PRO A 131 37.19 -18.26 23.21
N GLN A 132 37.09 -19.47 22.69
CA GLN A 132 36.57 -19.68 21.35
C GLN A 132 35.15 -19.14 21.34
N SER A 133 34.94 -17.98 20.71
CA SER A 133 33.60 -17.49 20.40
C SER A 133 32.90 -18.56 19.56
N ALA A 134 31.76 -19.05 20.05
CA ALA A 134 30.96 -20.08 19.40
C ALA A 134 30.78 -19.76 17.91
N ALA A 135 31.36 -20.61 17.06
CA ALA A 135 31.14 -20.58 15.62
C ALA A 135 29.64 -20.79 15.39
N GLY A 136 28.96 -19.79 14.82
CA GLY A 136 27.52 -19.80 14.54
C GLY A 136 26.69 -18.71 15.25
N SER A 137 27.28 -17.92 16.16
CA SER A 137 26.57 -16.83 16.83
C SER A 137 26.38 -15.60 15.92
N ILE A 138 25.29 -14.83 16.12
CA ILE A 138 25.04 -13.52 15.49
C ILE A 138 26.23 -12.56 15.62
N ASN A 139 27.06 -12.75 16.65
CA ASN A 139 28.27 -11.96 16.91
C ASN A 139 29.44 -12.30 15.96
N ALA A 140 29.30 -13.29 15.07
CA ALA A 140 30.28 -13.59 14.01
C ALA A 140 30.28 -12.54 12.87
N ALA A 141 29.43 -11.51 12.96
CA ALA A 141 29.40 -10.40 12.01
C ALA A 141 30.78 -9.72 11.83
N PRO A 142 31.14 -9.24 10.62
CA PRO A 142 32.48 -8.70 10.37
C PRO A 142 32.82 -7.48 11.25
N THR A 143 33.96 -7.55 11.92
CA THR A 143 34.52 -6.45 12.74
C THR A 143 35.69 -5.77 12.02
N ILE A 144 35.82 -4.45 12.19
CA ILE A 144 37.00 -3.68 11.78
C ILE A 144 37.70 -3.22 13.06
N HIS A 145 38.97 -3.61 13.26
CA HIS A 145 39.74 -3.35 14.49
C HIS A 145 39.02 -3.77 15.79
N GLY A 146 38.30 -4.89 15.76
CA GLY A 146 37.57 -5.42 16.92
C GLY A 146 36.29 -4.65 17.28
N ARG A 147 35.86 -3.69 16.45
CA ARG A 147 34.57 -3.02 16.56
C ARG A 147 33.66 -3.42 15.41
N TYR A 148 32.38 -3.63 15.69
CA TYR A 148 31.38 -3.85 14.65
C TYR A 148 31.15 -2.56 13.88
N SER A 149 31.19 -2.65 12.55
CA SER A 149 30.70 -1.56 11.70
C SER A 149 29.18 -1.47 11.83
N SER A 150 28.63 -0.26 11.86
CA SER A 150 27.17 -0.04 11.87
C SER A 150 26.47 -0.70 10.69
N LYS A 151 27.19 -0.95 9.59
CA LYS A 151 26.69 -1.70 8.43
C LYS A 151 26.30 -3.14 8.77
N HIS A 152 26.98 -3.78 9.72
CA HIS A 152 26.76 -5.18 10.11
C HIS A 152 25.99 -5.32 11.42
N LEU A 153 25.53 -4.20 12.00
CA LEU A 153 24.60 -4.24 13.11
C LEU A 153 23.17 -4.45 12.58
N PRO A 154 22.28 -5.04 13.39
CA PRO A 154 20.87 -5.10 13.10
C PRO A 154 20.29 -3.71 12.80
N TYR A 155 19.35 -3.66 11.88
CA TYR A 155 18.52 -2.50 11.63
C TYR A 155 17.04 -2.87 11.80
N ALA A 156 16.24 -1.87 12.12
CA ALA A 156 14.82 -1.99 12.31
C ALA A 156 14.08 -1.36 11.11
N LEU A 157 13.12 -2.09 10.55
CA LEU A 157 12.11 -1.57 9.65
C LEU A 157 10.85 -1.28 10.48
N VAL A 158 10.61 0.00 10.75
CA VAL A 158 9.41 0.46 11.44
C VAL A 158 8.35 0.77 10.41
N ASP A 159 7.21 0.08 10.49
CA ASP A 159 6.02 0.31 9.66
C ASP A 159 4.85 0.76 10.55
N PHE A 160 4.27 1.91 10.18
CA PHE A 160 3.02 2.38 10.72
C PHE A 160 2.14 2.92 9.60
N ASP A 161 0.94 2.36 9.43
CA ASP A 161 -0.06 2.85 8.47
C ASP A 161 0.51 2.99 7.03
N LYS A 162 1.28 1.98 6.59
CA LYS A 162 1.98 1.94 5.29
C LYS A 162 3.07 3.02 5.11
N GLN A 163 3.51 3.64 6.20
CA GLN A 163 4.65 4.55 6.23
C GLN A 163 5.81 3.85 6.90
N GLN A 164 6.95 3.81 6.23
CA GLN A 164 8.05 2.95 6.62
C GLN A 164 9.36 3.68 6.79
N VAL A 165 10.15 3.21 7.76
CA VAL A 165 11.43 3.80 8.12
C VAL A 165 12.43 2.72 8.44
N PHE A 166 13.56 2.75 7.74
CA PHE A 166 14.72 1.94 8.05
C PHE A 166 15.59 2.69 9.07
N ILE A 167 15.86 2.04 10.19
CA ILE A 167 16.57 2.62 11.33
C ILE A 167 17.75 1.72 11.68
N ASN A 168 18.96 2.15 11.30
CA ASN A 168 20.18 1.40 11.62
C ASN A 168 20.55 1.60 13.09
N ALA A 169 21.06 0.55 13.73
CA ALA A 169 21.74 0.70 15.01
C ALA A 169 23.01 1.54 14.84
N VAL A 170 23.29 2.36 15.85
CA VAL A 170 24.42 3.30 15.86
C VAL A 170 25.66 2.64 16.46
N SER A 171 25.48 1.78 17.47
CA SER A 171 26.57 1.13 18.20
C SER A 171 26.09 -0.19 18.84
N GLY A 172 26.94 -0.81 19.67
CA GLY A 172 26.64 -2.07 20.35
C GLY A 172 27.20 -3.30 19.62
N THR A 173 26.60 -4.45 19.89
CA THR A 173 26.92 -5.72 19.21
C THR A 173 25.72 -6.21 18.42
N PRO A 174 25.89 -7.15 17.47
CA PRO A 174 24.77 -7.73 16.76
C PRO A 174 23.71 -8.37 17.68
N GLU A 175 24.14 -8.97 18.79
CA GLU A 175 23.24 -9.53 19.82
C GLU A 175 22.54 -8.46 20.67
N ASN A 176 23.25 -7.36 20.97
CA ASN A 176 22.76 -6.27 21.81
C ASN A 176 22.99 -4.90 21.13
N PRO A 177 22.21 -4.58 20.09
CA PRO A 177 22.38 -3.33 19.34
C PRO A 177 21.86 -2.13 20.12
N LEU A 178 22.50 -0.99 19.91
CA LEU A 178 22.11 0.31 20.48
C LEU A 178 21.71 1.27 19.36
N TRP A 179 20.51 1.81 19.48
CA TRP A 179 20.00 2.87 18.62
C TRP A 179 20.21 4.24 19.27
N ALA A 180 19.91 5.31 18.53
CA ALA A 180 20.12 6.68 19.01
C ALA A 180 19.23 7.08 20.22
N GLY A 181 18.22 6.27 20.58
CA GLY A 181 17.34 6.52 21.70
C GLY A 181 16.56 7.82 21.52
N SER A 182 16.42 8.58 22.61
CA SER A 182 15.69 9.85 22.63
C SER A 182 16.33 10.95 21.76
N ASN A 183 17.58 10.79 21.32
CA ASN A 183 18.26 11.76 20.45
C ASN A 183 17.70 11.73 19.01
N THR A 184 16.98 10.68 18.62
CA THR A 184 16.38 10.59 17.29
C THR A 184 14.95 10.09 17.40
N GLN A 185 14.04 10.96 17.00
CA GLN A 185 12.60 10.70 17.02
C GLN A 185 12.08 10.47 15.61
N TYR A 186 11.25 9.44 15.46
CA TYR A 186 10.61 9.09 14.20
C TYR A 186 9.13 9.40 14.31
N LYS A 187 8.68 10.43 13.58
CA LYS A 187 7.32 10.95 13.66
C LYS A 187 6.46 10.35 12.56
N PHE A 188 5.26 9.87 12.86
CA PHE A 188 4.32 9.34 11.89
C PHE A 188 3.00 10.06 12.02
N ASP A 189 2.43 10.48 10.91
CA ASP A 189 1.09 11.06 10.92
C ASP A 189 0.07 9.94 11.20
N VAL A 190 -0.76 10.15 12.23
CA VAL A 190 -1.80 9.19 12.63
C VAL A 190 -3.06 9.51 11.88
N SER A 191 -3.41 8.61 10.96
CA SER A 191 -4.61 8.71 10.16
C SER A 191 -5.69 7.70 10.59
N ARG A 192 -5.32 6.67 11.35
CA ARG A 192 -6.20 5.61 11.87
C ARG A 192 -5.58 4.92 13.06
N VAL A 193 -6.39 4.21 13.85
CA VAL A 193 -5.89 3.24 14.82
C VAL A 193 -5.36 2.03 14.05
N THR A 194 -4.05 1.81 14.15
CA THR A 194 -3.36 0.65 13.59
C THR A 194 -2.15 0.33 14.44
N ASP A 195 -1.68 -0.90 14.31
CA ASP A 195 -0.49 -1.34 15.03
C ASP A 195 0.78 -0.82 14.38
N LEU A 196 1.76 -0.51 15.22
CA LEU A 196 3.13 -0.22 14.85
C LEU A 196 3.88 -1.54 14.79
N THR A 197 4.39 -1.89 13.62
CA THR A 197 5.18 -3.11 13.43
C THR A 197 6.65 -2.74 13.28
N VAL A 198 7.54 -3.41 14.01
CA VAL A 198 8.98 -3.25 13.83
C VAL A 198 9.59 -4.60 13.51
N SER A 199 10.09 -4.73 12.28
CA SER A 199 10.78 -5.93 11.81
C SER A 199 12.28 -5.72 11.86
N LEU A 200 13.00 -6.68 12.44
CA LEU A 200 14.43 -6.63 12.67
C LEU A 200 15.15 -7.46 11.62
N TYR A 201 16.20 -6.89 11.04
CA TYR A 201 17.01 -7.52 10.01
C TYR A 201 18.49 -7.28 10.29
N ILE A 202 19.34 -8.20 9.81
CA ILE A 202 20.78 -8.01 9.75
C ILE A 202 21.25 -8.22 8.33
N ARG A 203 22.21 -7.39 7.88
CA ARG A 203 22.73 -7.50 6.52
C ARG A 203 23.51 -8.78 6.36
N ASN A 204 23.22 -9.52 5.30
CA ASN A 204 23.96 -10.72 4.97
C ASN A 204 25.37 -10.35 4.47
N PRO A 205 26.46 -10.74 5.16
CA PRO A 205 27.82 -10.41 4.75
C PRO A 205 28.23 -11.05 3.41
N SER A 206 27.60 -12.17 3.03
CA SER A 206 27.87 -12.87 1.77
C SER A 206 27.00 -12.38 0.61
N ALA A 207 26.14 -11.38 0.84
CA ALA A 207 25.25 -10.88 -0.20
C ALA A 207 26.01 -10.24 -1.36
N SER A 208 25.47 -10.39 -2.57
CA SER A 208 26.08 -9.76 -3.74
C SER A 208 26.06 -8.22 -3.60
N PRO A 209 27.06 -7.47 -4.13
CA PRO A 209 27.13 -6.01 -3.96
C PRO A 209 25.88 -5.24 -4.43
N ASN A 210 25.04 -5.85 -5.28
CA ASN A 210 23.82 -5.28 -5.84
C ASN A 210 22.53 -5.93 -5.32
N ALA A 211 22.60 -6.87 -4.37
CA ALA A 211 21.42 -7.52 -3.79
C ALA A 211 20.51 -6.56 -3.01
N GLY A 212 21.02 -5.38 -2.64
CA GLY A 212 20.28 -4.42 -1.83
C GLY A 212 19.96 -5.00 -0.46
N ARG A 213 18.69 -4.91 -0.04
CA ARG A 213 18.18 -5.51 1.21
C ARG A 213 17.45 -6.84 1.00
N ASN A 214 17.37 -7.33 -0.24
CA ASN A 214 16.58 -8.53 -0.56
C ASN A 214 17.17 -9.82 0.02
N GLU A 215 18.48 -9.83 0.25
CA GLU A 215 19.22 -10.95 0.85
C GLU A 215 19.50 -10.72 2.35
N ASP A 216 18.93 -9.67 2.95
CA ASP A 216 19.08 -9.41 4.39
C ASP A 216 18.32 -10.46 5.21
N ILE A 217 18.90 -10.81 6.35
CA ILE A 217 18.43 -11.91 7.19
C ILE A 217 17.45 -11.35 8.22
N PHE A 218 16.23 -11.87 8.19
CA PHE A 218 15.19 -11.55 9.15
C PHE A 218 15.53 -12.13 10.53
N ILE A 219 15.47 -11.32 11.58
CA ILE A 219 15.74 -11.72 12.97
C ILE A 219 14.43 -12.00 13.72
N GLY A 220 13.41 -11.16 13.48
CA GLY A 220 12.13 -11.25 14.16
C GLY A 220 11.33 -9.95 14.05
N THR A 221 10.11 -9.96 14.57
CA THR A 221 9.20 -8.81 14.52
C THR A 221 8.62 -8.53 15.89
N LEU A 222 8.44 -7.25 16.22
CA LEU A 222 7.64 -6.82 17.37
C LEU A 222 6.43 -6.02 16.89
N LYS A 223 5.33 -6.14 17.63
CA LYS A 223 4.08 -5.46 17.34
C LYS A 223 3.68 -4.63 18.55
N VAL A 224 3.54 -3.33 18.36
CA VAL A 224 3.12 -2.38 19.39
C VAL A 224 1.73 -1.87 19.04
N HIS A 225 0.84 -1.83 20.03
CA HIS A 225 -0.50 -1.27 19.88
C HIS A 225 -0.48 0.12 20.51
N PRO A 226 -0.33 1.20 19.71
CA PRO A 226 -0.18 2.54 20.27
C PRO A 226 -1.45 2.98 20.99
N ARG A 227 -1.28 3.71 22.09
CA ARG A 227 -2.38 4.42 22.76
C ARG A 227 -2.48 5.82 22.19
N PHE A 228 -3.69 6.23 21.80
CA PHE A 228 -3.95 7.52 21.13
C PHE A 228 -4.59 8.56 22.06
N GLU A 229 -4.41 8.42 23.38
CA GLU A 229 -4.90 9.36 24.39
C GLU A 229 -3.76 10.31 24.81
N GLU A 230 -4.04 11.62 24.91
CA GLU A 230 -3.07 12.59 25.42
C GLU A 230 -2.86 12.32 26.92
N GLN A 231 -1.64 11.91 27.32
CA GLN A 231 -1.29 11.80 28.74
C GLN A 231 -1.29 13.22 29.33
N GLN A 232 -2.32 13.58 30.09
CA GLN A 232 -2.27 14.76 30.95
C GLN A 232 -1.16 14.54 31.99
N GLN A 233 -0.01 15.18 31.77
CA GLN A 233 1.00 15.31 32.82
C GLN A 233 0.43 16.25 33.88
N ASP A 234 -0.19 15.68 34.91
CA ASP A 234 -0.39 16.39 36.16
C ASP A 234 0.99 16.74 36.74
N ALA A 235 1.38 18.00 36.58
CA ALA A 235 2.66 18.56 37.05
C ALA A 235 2.76 18.66 38.59
N LYS A 236 2.09 17.79 39.35
CA LYS A 236 2.03 17.82 40.82
C LYS A 236 2.15 16.45 41.48
N ALA A 237 3.05 15.59 41.01
CA ALA A 237 3.56 14.50 41.85
C ALA A 237 4.91 13.98 41.33
N GLN A 238 6.02 14.58 41.80
CA GLN A 238 7.28 13.87 42.09
C GLN A 238 8.31 14.88 42.65
N LYS A 239 8.24 15.10 43.97
CA LYS A 239 9.41 15.39 44.78
C LYS A 239 9.68 14.14 45.60
N GLY A 240 10.54 13.27 45.07
CA GLY A 240 11.10 12.10 45.72
C GLY A 240 12.40 11.78 45.01
N ASP A 241 13.51 11.80 45.73
CA ASP A 241 14.88 11.69 45.24
C ASP A 241 15.19 10.28 44.70
N ASP A 242 14.66 9.95 43.53
CA ASP A 242 15.21 8.97 42.59
C ASP A 242 15.31 9.64 41.21
N ALA A 243 16.51 10.13 40.91
CA ALA A 243 16.79 10.88 39.69
C ALA A 243 16.60 10.01 38.42
N ALA A 244 15.88 10.58 37.44
CA ALA A 244 15.69 10.14 36.05
C ALA A 244 14.63 9.05 35.76
N GLY A 245 13.37 9.33 36.09
CA GLY A 245 12.20 8.64 35.52
C GLY A 245 12.06 8.89 34.00
N GLN A 246 12.44 7.89 33.19
CA GLN A 246 12.14 7.81 31.76
C GLN A 246 10.63 7.66 31.55
N ALA A 247 9.96 8.72 31.11
CA ALA A 247 8.58 8.62 30.66
C ALA A 247 8.53 7.93 29.27
N GLY A 248 7.99 6.70 29.22
CA GLY A 248 7.34 6.17 28.01
C GLY A 248 8.11 5.20 27.10
N ALA A 249 9.14 4.49 27.57
CA ALA A 249 9.81 3.43 26.78
C ALA A 249 9.72 2.06 27.45
N ASP A 250 9.09 1.11 26.76
CA ASP A 250 8.79 -0.23 27.28
C ASP A 250 9.64 -1.31 26.59
N TRP A 251 9.92 -2.38 27.32
CA TRP A 251 10.52 -3.60 26.76
C TRP A 251 9.46 -4.46 26.10
N ILE A 252 9.67 -4.77 24.83
CA ILE A 252 8.76 -5.61 24.03
C ILE A 252 9.54 -6.82 23.52
N SER A 253 9.01 -8.01 23.79
CA SER A 253 9.60 -9.27 23.31
C SER A 253 9.46 -9.41 21.79
N VAL A 254 10.51 -9.92 21.15
CA VAL A 254 10.51 -10.21 19.72
C VAL A 254 9.68 -11.47 19.44
N GLN A 255 8.74 -11.37 18.52
CA GLN A 255 7.98 -12.50 17.97
C GLN A 255 8.70 -13.09 16.76
N PHE A 256 8.54 -14.40 16.53
CA PHE A 256 9.18 -15.12 15.43
C PHE A 256 10.71 -14.98 15.42
N GLY A 257 11.30 -14.81 16.59
CA GLY A 257 12.73 -14.59 16.83
C GLY A 257 13.06 -14.71 18.31
N SER A 258 14.25 -14.26 18.70
CA SER A 258 14.72 -14.25 20.10
C SER A 258 15.07 -12.85 20.56
N GLY A 259 14.93 -12.62 21.86
CA GLY A 259 15.30 -11.37 22.51
C GLY A 259 14.16 -10.38 22.71
N GLN A 260 14.52 -9.16 23.05
CA GLN A 260 13.60 -8.07 23.40
C GLN A 260 14.18 -6.72 23.00
N MET A 261 13.32 -5.75 22.70
CA MET A 261 13.71 -4.41 22.29
C MET A 261 13.01 -3.35 23.14
N LYS A 262 13.74 -2.33 23.56
CA LYS A 262 13.20 -1.16 24.26
C LYS A 262 12.79 -0.09 23.26
N ILE A 263 11.50 0.21 23.23
CA ILE A 263 10.88 1.17 22.29
C ILE A 263 10.00 2.17 23.03
N GLY A 264 10.16 3.45 22.69
CA GLY A 264 9.27 4.52 23.15
C GLY A 264 8.24 4.86 22.08
N VAL A 265 6.98 4.96 22.50
CA VAL A 265 5.86 5.31 21.61
C VAL A 265 4.98 6.34 22.32
N ASN A 266 4.89 7.55 21.76
CA ASN A 266 4.11 8.64 22.31
C ASN A 266 3.22 9.26 21.24
N PHE A 267 1.96 9.56 21.57
CA PHE A 267 1.03 10.24 20.68
C PHE A 267 0.86 11.70 21.09
N VAL A 268 0.96 12.60 20.12
CA VAL A 268 0.72 14.03 20.32
C VAL A 268 -0.38 14.47 19.36
N GLU A 269 -1.48 15.00 19.90
CA GLU A 269 -2.53 15.57 19.06
C GLU A 269 -2.00 16.73 18.21
N ASN A 270 -2.38 16.76 16.94
CA ASN A 270 -1.97 17.83 16.04
C ASN A 270 -2.89 19.04 16.26
N ARG A 271 -2.30 20.14 16.74
CA ARG A 271 -3.00 21.42 16.97
C ARG A 271 -2.94 22.36 15.77
N GLN A 272 -2.35 21.96 14.64
CA GLN A 272 -2.39 22.75 13.42
C GLN A 272 -3.77 22.64 12.75
N ASP A 273 -4.39 23.79 12.52
CA ASP A 273 -5.76 23.85 11.98
C ASP A 273 -5.85 23.54 10.48
N ARG A 274 -4.80 23.82 9.67
CA ARG A 274 -4.86 23.68 8.19
C ARG A 274 -3.51 23.34 7.55
N LEU A 275 -3.49 22.31 6.69
CA LEU A 275 -2.38 21.99 5.80
C LEU A 275 -2.41 22.85 4.54
N ALA A 276 -1.23 23.23 4.06
CA ALA A 276 -0.98 23.92 2.81
C ALA A 276 0.13 23.22 2.00
N ILE A 277 0.28 23.62 0.73
CA ILE A 277 1.33 23.07 -0.13
C ILE A 277 2.74 23.35 0.41
N ASP A 278 2.92 24.48 1.11
CA ASP A 278 4.19 24.89 1.71
C ASP A 278 4.62 24.01 2.89
N ASP A 279 3.73 23.17 3.43
CA ASP A 279 4.08 22.17 4.44
C ASP A 279 4.81 20.95 3.84
N PHE A 280 4.92 20.90 2.51
CA PHE A 280 5.51 19.81 1.75
C PHE A 280 6.70 20.28 0.92
N GLU A 281 7.76 19.49 0.92
CA GLU A 281 8.87 19.58 -0.02
C GLU A 281 8.56 18.70 -1.24
N LEU A 282 8.55 19.30 -2.44
CA LEU A 282 8.28 18.58 -3.68
C LEU A 282 9.55 17.89 -4.18
N LEU A 283 9.54 16.57 -4.32
CA LEU A 283 10.75 15.78 -4.61
C LEU A 283 10.84 15.34 -6.07
N LYS A 284 9.82 14.64 -6.59
CA LYS A 284 9.81 14.11 -7.97
C LYS A 284 8.41 14.02 -8.54
N VAL A 285 8.27 14.18 -9.85
CA VAL A 285 7.05 13.79 -10.55
C VAL A 285 7.06 12.28 -10.75
N VAL A 286 5.98 11.60 -10.32
CA VAL A 286 5.89 10.13 -10.38
C VAL A 286 4.75 9.65 -11.27
N GLY A 287 3.87 10.54 -11.71
CA GLY A 287 2.83 10.23 -12.69
C GLY A 287 2.16 11.48 -13.25
N LYS A 288 1.58 11.33 -14.44
CA LYS A 288 0.75 12.33 -15.12
C LYS A 288 -0.45 11.65 -15.72
N GLY A 289 -1.61 12.29 -15.62
CA GLY A 289 -2.85 11.80 -16.22
C GLY A 289 -3.80 12.92 -16.58
N SER A 290 -4.97 12.54 -17.08
CA SER A 290 -6.05 13.44 -17.49
C SER A 290 -6.55 14.36 -16.37
N PHE A 291 -6.41 13.92 -15.12
CA PHE A 291 -6.85 14.65 -13.92
C PHE A 291 -5.76 15.50 -13.26
N GLY A 292 -4.50 15.38 -13.73
CA GLY A 292 -3.41 16.22 -13.26
C GLY A 292 -2.10 15.48 -13.06
N LYS A 293 -1.30 16.00 -12.13
CA LYS A 293 0.08 15.56 -11.85
C LYS A 293 0.12 14.89 -10.47
N VAL A 294 0.88 13.80 -10.37
CA VAL A 294 1.20 13.12 -9.10
C VAL A 294 2.67 13.33 -8.80
N MET A 295 2.96 13.85 -7.61
CA MET A 295 4.31 14.15 -7.15
C MET A 295 4.63 13.36 -5.89
N GLN A 296 5.85 12.83 -5.80
CA GLN A 296 6.44 12.41 -4.54
C GLN A 296 6.77 13.67 -3.74
N VAL A 297 6.31 13.73 -2.49
CA VAL A 297 6.52 14.87 -1.59
C VAL A 297 6.98 14.40 -0.22
N GLN A 298 7.72 15.25 0.50
CA GLN A 298 8.11 15.03 1.89
C GLN A 298 7.42 16.05 2.78
N LYS A 299 6.63 15.61 3.77
CA LYS A 299 6.03 16.53 4.76
C LYS A 299 7.12 17.05 5.69
N LYS A 300 7.21 18.37 5.90
CA LYS A 300 8.36 19.02 6.54
C LYS A 300 8.53 18.69 8.03
N ASP A 301 7.43 18.52 8.77
CA ASP A 301 7.44 18.30 10.22
C ASP A 301 7.68 16.82 10.62
N THR A 302 7.21 15.87 9.81
CA THR A 302 7.36 14.43 10.04
C THR A 302 8.44 13.78 9.17
N HIS A 303 8.91 14.48 8.14
CA HIS A 303 9.83 13.97 7.11
C HIS A 303 9.32 12.71 6.40
N ARG A 304 8.01 12.47 6.39
CA ARG A 304 7.38 11.31 5.75
C ARG A 304 7.12 11.55 4.27
N ILE A 305 7.22 10.48 3.49
CA ILE A 305 7.08 10.49 2.04
C ILE A 305 5.63 10.15 1.66
N TYR A 306 5.06 10.97 0.80
CA TYR A 306 3.69 10.84 0.33
C TYR A 306 3.62 11.01 -1.20
N ALA A 307 2.54 10.53 -1.78
CA ALA A 307 2.14 10.87 -3.14
C ALA A 307 1.09 11.98 -3.07
N LEU A 308 1.37 13.14 -3.67
CA LEU A 308 0.47 14.28 -3.74
C LEU A 308 -0.10 14.38 -5.15
N LYS A 309 -1.41 14.14 -5.29
CA LYS A 309 -2.16 14.29 -6.53
C LYS A 309 -2.79 15.68 -6.55
N THR A 310 -2.50 16.45 -7.59
CA THR A 310 -3.02 17.80 -7.80
C THR A 310 -4.12 17.80 -8.85
N ILE A 311 -5.28 18.36 -8.53
CA ILE A 311 -6.45 18.45 -9.42
C ILE A 311 -6.86 19.92 -9.56
N ARG A 312 -7.13 20.39 -10.78
CA ARG A 312 -7.50 21.80 -11.04
C ARG A 312 -9.01 22.01 -10.82
N LYS A 313 -9.38 22.98 -9.97
CA LYS A 313 -10.79 23.30 -9.68
C LYS A 313 -11.58 23.72 -10.92
N ALA A 314 -10.98 24.56 -11.78
CA ALA A 314 -11.60 25.03 -13.00
C ALA A 314 -12.03 23.87 -13.93
N HIS A 315 -11.24 22.79 -13.97
CA HIS A 315 -11.53 21.60 -14.78
C HIS A 315 -12.68 20.77 -14.21
N ILE A 316 -12.78 20.67 -12.88
CA ILE A 316 -13.89 19.99 -12.21
C ILE A 316 -15.20 20.75 -12.46
N ILE A 317 -15.18 22.09 -12.34
CA ILE A 317 -16.35 22.93 -12.56
C ILE A 317 -16.82 22.85 -14.01
N SER A 318 -15.90 22.95 -14.98
CA SER A 318 -16.26 22.91 -16.41
C SER A 318 -16.92 21.58 -16.81
N ARG A 319 -16.66 20.51 -16.07
CA ARG A 319 -17.29 19.19 -16.25
C ARG A 319 -18.52 18.94 -15.38
N SER A 320 -18.87 19.89 -14.49
CA SER A 320 -19.95 19.72 -13.50
C SER A 320 -19.73 18.52 -12.56
N GLU A 321 -18.48 18.25 -12.18
CA GLU A 321 -18.09 17.06 -11.40
C GLU A 321 -17.84 17.36 -9.91
N VAL A 322 -18.17 18.56 -9.41
CA VAL A 322 -17.82 18.99 -8.04
C VAL A 322 -18.37 18.05 -6.96
N ALA A 323 -19.66 17.71 -7.01
CA ALA A 323 -20.29 16.82 -6.04
C ALA A 323 -19.66 15.43 -6.05
N HIS A 324 -19.34 14.92 -7.24
CA HIS A 324 -18.69 13.62 -7.44
C HIS A 324 -17.27 13.61 -6.85
N THR A 325 -16.47 14.67 -7.10
CA THR A 325 -15.12 14.81 -6.53
C THR A 325 -15.13 14.88 -4.99
N LEU A 326 -16.09 15.60 -4.39
CA LEU A 326 -16.23 15.65 -2.93
C LEU A 326 -16.63 14.30 -2.33
N ALA A 327 -17.53 13.57 -3.01
CA ALA A 327 -17.95 12.24 -2.61
C ALA A 327 -16.78 11.23 -2.75
N GLU A 328 -15.97 11.31 -3.80
CA GLU A 328 -14.78 10.44 -4.01
C GLU A 328 -13.80 10.58 -2.85
N ARG A 329 -13.46 11.83 -2.50
CA ARG A 329 -12.63 12.13 -1.32
C ARG A 329 -13.24 11.57 -0.03
N SER A 330 -14.56 11.62 0.12
CA SER A 330 -15.27 11.14 1.31
C SER A 330 -15.26 9.62 1.43
N VAL A 331 -15.32 8.89 0.32
CA VAL A 331 -15.20 7.43 0.31
C VAL A 331 -13.75 7.00 0.55
N LEU A 332 -12.78 7.65 -0.11
CA LEU A 332 -11.35 7.39 0.11
C LEU A 332 -10.91 7.59 1.57
N ALA A 333 -11.51 8.57 2.23
CA ALA A 333 -11.34 8.83 3.65
C ALA A 333 -11.81 7.65 4.55
N GLN A 334 -12.84 6.92 4.14
CA GLN A 334 -13.46 5.84 4.92
C GLN A 334 -12.85 4.46 4.62
N ILE A 335 -12.32 4.24 3.41
CA ILE A 335 -11.78 2.95 3.00
C ILE A 335 -10.63 2.50 3.93
N ASN A 336 -10.78 1.28 4.44
CA ASN A 336 -9.75 0.58 5.20
C ASN A 336 -9.49 -0.80 4.60
N ASN A 337 -8.59 -0.84 3.62
CA ASN A 337 -8.20 -2.08 2.97
C ASN A 337 -6.68 -2.10 2.72
N PRO A 338 -5.98 -3.22 3.01
CA PRO A 338 -4.53 -3.34 2.82
C PRO A 338 -4.11 -3.16 1.36
N PHE A 339 -5.00 -3.44 0.43
CA PHE A 339 -4.77 -3.48 -1.02
C PHE A 339 -5.25 -2.24 -1.76
N ILE A 340 -5.66 -1.19 -1.03
CA ILE A 340 -6.02 0.12 -1.59
C ILE A 340 -5.08 1.19 -1.02
N VAL A 341 -4.59 2.10 -1.86
CA VAL A 341 -3.76 3.22 -1.41
C VAL A 341 -4.57 4.14 -0.50
N PRO A 342 -4.20 4.31 0.78
CA PRO A 342 -4.97 5.11 1.71
C PRO A 342 -4.77 6.62 1.49
N LEU A 343 -5.86 7.37 1.56
CA LEU A 343 -5.84 8.83 1.73
C LEU A 343 -5.37 9.19 3.14
N LYS A 344 -4.39 10.11 3.22
CA LYS A 344 -3.84 10.63 4.48
C LYS A 344 -4.41 12.01 4.79
N PHE A 345 -4.33 12.90 3.80
CA PHE A 345 -4.80 14.27 3.93
C PHE A 345 -5.46 14.72 2.63
N SER A 346 -6.36 15.69 2.71
CA SER A 346 -6.72 16.51 1.56
C SER A 346 -6.79 17.97 1.96
N PHE A 347 -6.31 18.84 1.08
CA PHE A 347 -6.34 20.28 1.28
C PHE A 347 -6.48 20.99 -0.07
N GLN A 348 -6.65 22.30 -0.06
CA GLN A 348 -6.94 23.07 -1.28
C GLN A 348 -6.24 24.43 -1.27
N SER A 349 -5.87 24.91 -2.44
CA SER A 349 -5.53 26.31 -2.71
C SER A 349 -6.73 26.99 -3.39
N PRO A 350 -6.66 28.29 -3.73
CA PRO A 350 -7.69 28.93 -4.54
C PRO A 350 -7.90 28.23 -5.91
N GLU A 351 -6.87 27.67 -6.54
CA GLU A 351 -6.96 27.11 -7.90
C GLU A 351 -7.06 25.59 -7.93
N LYS A 352 -6.59 24.91 -6.87
CA LYS A 352 -6.34 23.47 -6.89
C LYS A 352 -6.90 22.74 -5.67
N LEU A 353 -7.15 21.47 -5.89
CA LEU A 353 -7.41 20.47 -4.87
C LEU A 353 -6.21 19.53 -4.78
N TYR A 354 -5.83 19.15 -3.56
CA TYR A 354 -4.72 18.26 -3.30
C TYR A 354 -5.21 17.04 -2.51
N LEU A 355 -4.83 15.85 -2.97
CA LEU A 355 -4.97 14.58 -2.26
C LEU A 355 -3.58 14.08 -1.89
N VAL A 356 -3.34 13.87 -0.60
CA VAL A 356 -2.08 13.30 -0.10
C VAL A 356 -2.33 11.85 0.27
N LEU A 357 -1.73 10.96 -0.51
CA LEU A 357 -1.87 9.51 -0.46
C LEU A 357 -0.58 8.89 0.10
N ALA A 358 -0.67 7.66 0.63
CA ALA A 358 0.55 6.90 0.92
C ALA A 358 1.38 6.71 -0.36
N PHE A 359 2.70 6.88 -0.26
CA PHE A 359 3.62 6.64 -1.37
C PHE A 359 3.95 5.15 -1.45
N VAL A 360 3.76 4.55 -2.62
CA VAL A 360 4.01 3.12 -2.88
C VAL A 360 5.11 3.02 -3.93
N ASN A 361 6.29 2.52 -3.56
CA ASN A 361 7.54 2.70 -4.30
C ASN A 361 8.01 1.46 -5.09
N GLY A 362 7.25 0.37 -5.11
CA GLY A 362 7.56 -0.81 -5.92
C GLY A 362 7.19 -0.65 -7.39
N GLY A 363 6.56 0.46 -7.79
CA GLY A 363 6.21 0.78 -9.18
C GLY A 363 4.91 0.13 -9.66
N GLU A 364 4.54 0.41 -10.90
CA GLU A 364 3.32 -0.09 -11.54
C GLU A 364 3.41 -1.57 -11.90
N LEU A 365 2.32 -2.32 -11.73
CA LEU A 365 2.22 -3.72 -12.14
C LEU A 365 2.50 -3.88 -13.64
N PHE A 366 2.09 -2.89 -14.45
CA PHE A 366 2.39 -2.80 -15.87
C PHE A 366 3.89 -2.94 -16.17
N HIS A 367 4.75 -2.22 -15.45
CA HIS A 367 6.20 -2.27 -15.65
C HIS A 367 6.77 -3.67 -15.40
N HIS A 368 6.32 -4.31 -14.33
CA HIS A 368 6.75 -5.66 -13.98
C HIS A 368 6.23 -6.70 -14.96
N LEU A 369 4.97 -6.59 -15.39
CA LEU A 369 4.39 -7.48 -16.38
C LEU A 369 5.10 -7.35 -17.73
N GLN A 370 5.40 -6.13 -18.18
CA GLN A 370 6.17 -5.92 -19.42
C GLN A 370 7.58 -6.52 -19.35
N LYS A 371 8.24 -6.39 -18.20
CA LYS A 371 9.60 -6.92 -18.02
C LYS A 371 9.63 -8.44 -18.04
N GLU A 372 8.63 -9.09 -17.46
CA GLU A 372 8.55 -10.55 -17.34
C GLU A 372 7.74 -11.21 -18.46
N GLN A 373 7.09 -10.42 -19.32
CA GLN A 373 6.16 -10.80 -20.39
C GLN A 373 4.86 -11.44 -19.90
N ARG A 374 4.91 -12.28 -18.87
CA ARG A 374 3.76 -12.85 -18.15
C ARG A 374 4.20 -13.27 -16.76
N PHE A 375 3.25 -13.37 -15.84
CA PHE A 375 3.50 -13.92 -14.51
C PHE A 375 3.25 -15.42 -14.47
N ASP A 376 3.87 -16.08 -13.50
CA ASP A 376 3.51 -17.44 -13.16
C ASP A 376 2.11 -17.50 -12.52
N ILE A 377 1.51 -18.69 -12.58
CA ILE A 377 0.14 -18.93 -12.11
C ILE A 377 -0.06 -18.59 -10.63
N ASN A 378 0.94 -18.79 -9.78
CA ASN A 378 0.80 -18.57 -8.35
C ASN A 378 0.84 -17.07 -8.04
N ARG A 379 1.74 -16.33 -8.69
CA ARG A 379 1.78 -14.86 -8.60
C ARG A 379 0.50 -14.22 -9.15
N ALA A 380 0.04 -14.65 -10.32
CA ALA A 380 -1.22 -14.16 -10.90
C ALA A 380 -2.43 -14.47 -10.02
N ARG A 381 -2.51 -15.68 -9.44
CA ARG A 381 -3.55 -16.04 -8.46
C ARG A 381 -3.51 -15.15 -7.24
N PHE A 382 -2.31 -14.91 -6.70
CA PHE A 382 -2.11 -14.09 -5.51
C PHE A 382 -2.58 -12.65 -5.75
N TYR A 383 -2.11 -12.01 -6.81
CA TYR A 383 -2.53 -10.64 -7.15
C TYR A 383 -4.03 -10.56 -7.47
N ALA A 384 -4.59 -11.52 -8.19
CA ALA A 384 -6.04 -11.56 -8.44
C ALA A 384 -6.85 -11.68 -7.14
N ALA A 385 -6.37 -12.43 -6.16
CA ALA A 385 -7.02 -12.54 -4.85
C ALA A 385 -6.97 -11.22 -4.07
N GLU A 386 -5.85 -10.52 -4.06
CA GLU A 386 -5.72 -9.21 -3.41
C GLU A 386 -6.60 -8.14 -4.07
N LEU A 387 -6.65 -8.13 -5.41
CA LEU A 387 -7.50 -7.23 -6.18
C LEU A 387 -8.99 -7.54 -5.96
N LEU A 388 -9.36 -8.82 -5.87
CA LEU A 388 -10.73 -9.22 -5.53
C LEU A 388 -11.14 -8.65 -4.16
N CYS A 389 -10.27 -8.73 -3.15
CA CYS A 389 -10.51 -8.13 -1.84
C CYS A 389 -10.59 -6.59 -1.88
N ALA A 390 -9.80 -5.93 -2.74
CA ALA A 390 -9.89 -4.49 -2.93
C ALA A 390 -11.24 -4.09 -3.55
N LEU A 391 -11.64 -4.75 -4.64
CA LEU A 391 -12.90 -4.48 -5.34
C LEU A 391 -14.12 -4.77 -4.47
N GLU A 392 -14.12 -5.90 -3.75
CA GLU A 392 -15.19 -6.23 -2.80
C GLU A 392 -15.37 -5.14 -1.74
N CYS A 393 -14.26 -4.58 -1.23
CA CYS A 393 -14.31 -3.47 -0.29
C CYS A 393 -14.99 -2.25 -0.92
N LEU A 394 -14.61 -1.86 -2.13
CA LEU A 394 -15.23 -0.74 -2.85
C LEU A 394 -16.73 -0.97 -3.11
N HIS A 395 -17.09 -2.18 -3.53
CA HIS A 395 -18.48 -2.57 -3.78
C HIS A 395 -19.32 -2.51 -2.51
N GLY A 396 -18.74 -2.83 -1.35
CA GLY A 396 -19.35 -2.67 -0.03
C GLY A 396 -19.60 -1.19 0.36
N PHE A 397 -18.82 -0.26 -0.19
CA PHE A 397 -19.06 1.19 -0.09
C PHE A 397 -19.92 1.74 -1.24
N ASN A 398 -20.59 0.88 -2.02
CA ASN A 398 -21.38 1.26 -3.19
C ASN A 398 -20.58 2.04 -4.25
N VAL A 399 -19.31 1.66 -4.41
CA VAL A 399 -18.41 2.23 -5.41
C VAL A 399 -18.07 1.21 -6.48
N ILE A 400 -18.26 1.58 -7.75
CA ILE A 400 -17.76 0.84 -8.91
C ILE A 400 -16.44 1.49 -9.34
N TYR A 401 -15.38 0.69 -9.49
CA TYR A 401 -14.04 1.20 -9.78
C TYR A 401 -13.85 1.61 -11.26
N ARG A 402 -14.29 0.75 -12.19
CA ARG A 402 -14.38 0.99 -13.66
C ARG A 402 -13.08 1.19 -14.44
N ASP A 403 -11.92 1.29 -13.80
CA ASP A 403 -10.63 1.50 -14.47
C ASP A 403 -9.54 0.54 -13.97
N LEU A 404 -9.91 -0.73 -13.78
CA LEU A 404 -8.97 -1.77 -13.38
C LEU A 404 -8.07 -2.15 -14.55
N LYS A 405 -6.79 -1.80 -14.43
CA LYS A 405 -5.72 -2.08 -15.39
C LYS A 405 -4.35 -2.07 -14.70
N PRO A 406 -3.29 -2.67 -15.28
CA PRO A 406 -1.98 -2.80 -14.67
C PRO A 406 -1.33 -1.47 -14.26
N GLU A 407 -1.65 -0.36 -14.93
CA GLU A 407 -1.10 0.98 -14.66
C GLU A 407 -1.65 1.58 -13.36
N ASN A 408 -2.87 1.22 -12.99
CA ASN A 408 -3.52 1.70 -11.76
C ASN A 408 -3.25 0.80 -10.55
N ILE A 409 -2.39 -0.21 -10.70
CA ILE A 409 -2.03 -1.15 -9.65
C ILE A 409 -0.55 -0.96 -9.34
N LEU A 410 -0.23 -0.53 -8.14
CA LEU A 410 1.14 -0.42 -7.67
C LEU A 410 1.53 -1.67 -6.90
N LEU A 411 2.82 -2.00 -6.88
CA LEU A 411 3.38 -2.94 -5.92
C LEU A 411 4.06 -2.17 -4.81
N ASP A 412 3.87 -2.59 -3.55
CA ASP A 412 4.72 -2.12 -2.47
C ASP A 412 6.06 -2.85 -2.42
N TYR A 413 6.99 -2.36 -1.61
CA TYR A 413 8.33 -2.94 -1.44
C TYR A 413 8.33 -4.42 -1.01
N THR A 414 7.26 -4.90 -0.36
CA THR A 414 7.08 -6.32 0.00
C THR A 414 6.49 -7.16 -1.12
N GLY A 415 5.96 -6.53 -2.18
CA GLY A 415 5.38 -7.20 -3.33
C GLY A 415 3.87 -7.35 -3.31
N HIS A 416 3.17 -6.77 -2.32
CA HIS A 416 1.71 -6.75 -2.30
C HIS A 416 1.18 -5.67 -3.23
N ILE A 417 -0.01 -5.89 -3.80
CA ILE A 417 -0.65 -4.89 -4.63
C ILE A 417 -1.23 -3.74 -3.80
N ALA A 418 -1.30 -2.57 -4.40
CA ALA A 418 -2.01 -1.41 -3.90
C ALA A 418 -2.73 -0.70 -5.06
N LEU A 419 -4.05 -0.83 -5.10
CA LEU A 419 -4.91 -0.16 -6.06
C LEU A 419 -4.90 1.35 -5.83
N CYS A 420 -4.63 2.11 -6.88
CA CYS A 420 -4.58 3.56 -6.88
C CYS A 420 -5.57 4.16 -7.89
N ASP A 421 -5.54 5.49 -8.04
CA ASP A 421 -6.37 6.28 -8.98
C ASP A 421 -7.89 5.99 -9.03
N PHE A 422 -8.66 6.81 -8.32
CA PHE A 422 -10.12 6.68 -8.19
C PHE A 422 -10.90 7.66 -9.09
N GLY A 423 -10.20 8.35 -10.02
CA GLY A 423 -10.79 9.42 -10.82
C GLY A 423 -11.91 8.99 -11.78
N LEU A 424 -12.05 7.69 -12.05
CA LEU A 424 -13.13 7.11 -12.84
C LEU A 424 -14.13 6.31 -12.01
N CYS A 425 -14.09 6.36 -10.68
CA CYS A 425 -15.05 5.64 -9.85
C CYS A 425 -16.48 6.17 -10.03
N LYS A 426 -17.48 5.30 -9.90
CA LYS A 426 -18.89 5.69 -9.76
C LYS A 426 -19.33 5.41 -8.33
N LEU A 427 -19.89 6.42 -7.68
CA LEU A 427 -20.31 6.38 -6.27
C LEU A 427 -21.82 6.21 -6.17
N ASP A 428 -22.29 5.87 -4.97
CA ASP A 428 -23.71 5.69 -4.63
C ASP A 428 -24.44 4.68 -5.53
N MET A 429 -23.72 3.66 -5.99
CA MET A 429 -24.26 2.57 -6.81
C MET A 429 -24.71 1.43 -5.90
N LYS A 430 -25.99 1.41 -5.53
CA LYS A 430 -26.60 0.24 -4.85
C LYS A 430 -26.71 -0.93 -5.83
N ASP A 431 -27.04 -2.11 -5.31
CA ASP A 431 -26.95 -3.35 -6.11
C ASP A 431 -27.90 -3.36 -7.32
N GLU A 432 -29.07 -2.72 -7.21
CA GLU A 432 -30.05 -2.57 -8.30
C GLU A 432 -29.77 -1.37 -9.22
N ASP A 433 -28.85 -0.48 -8.81
CA ASP A 433 -28.60 0.76 -9.55
C ASP A 433 -27.80 0.48 -10.82
N ARG A 434 -28.20 1.13 -11.91
CA ARG A 434 -27.50 1.10 -13.19
C ARG A 434 -27.00 2.47 -13.58
N THR A 435 -25.83 2.52 -14.20
CA THR A 435 -25.27 3.72 -14.80
C THR A 435 -24.97 3.49 -16.28
N ASN A 436 -25.00 4.57 -17.07
CA ASN A 436 -24.80 4.54 -18.53
C ASN A 436 -23.55 5.31 -18.97
N THR A 437 -22.70 5.74 -18.02
CA THR A 437 -21.50 6.51 -18.35
C THR A 437 -20.47 5.62 -19.05
N PHE A 438 -20.18 5.90 -20.31
CA PHE A 438 -19.13 5.23 -21.07
C PHE A 438 -17.74 5.76 -20.63
N CYS A 439 -16.93 4.92 -20.02
CA CYS A 439 -15.57 5.23 -19.54
C CYS A 439 -14.74 3.96 -19.36
N GLY A 440 -13.43 4.11 -19.17
CA GLY A 440 -12.47 3.01 -18.99
C GLY A 440 -11.54 2.85 -20.19
N THR A 441 -10.51 2.02 -20.04
CA THR A 441 -9.57 1.71 -21.11
C THR A 441 -10.17 0.67 -22.07
N PRO A 442 -10.14 0.90 -23.40
CA PRO A 442 -10.81 0.07 -24.41
C PRO A 442 -10.61 -1.45 -24.28
N GLU A 443 -9.39 -1.87 -23.92
CA GLU A 443 -8.98 -3.29 -23.79
C GLU A 443 -9.66 -4.02 -22.62
N TYR A 444 -10.16 -3.27 -21.63
CA TYR A 444 -10.76 -3.77 -20.41
C TYR A 444 -12.29 -3.58 -20.37
N LEU A 445 -12.87 -2.93 -21.38
CA LEU A 445 -14.30 -2.62 -21.38
C LEU A 445 -15.15 -3.89 -21.40
N ALA A 446 -16.15 -3.92 -20.53
CA ALA A 446 -17.17 -4.95 -20.51
C ALA A 446 -18.16 -4.77 -21.68
N PRO A 447 -18.74 -5.85 -22.23
CA PRO A 447 -19.63 -5.78 -23.40
C PRO A 447 -20.90 -4.94 -23.15
N GLU A 448 -21.41 -4.90 -21.92
CA GLU A 448 -22.55 -4.07 -21.54
C GLU A 448 -22.27 -2.56 -21.63
N LEU A 449 -21.01 -2.12 -21.47
CA LEU A 449 -20.61 -0.73 -21.70
C LEU A 449 -20.67 -0.38 -23.20
N LEU A 450 -20.26 -1.31 -24.06
CA LEU A 450 -20.24 -1.11 -25.52
C LEU A 450 -21.66 -1.09 -26.13
N THR A 451 -22.56 -1.89 -25.56
CA THR A 451 -23.96 -1.98 -26.03
C THR A 451 -24.87 -0.88 -25.45
N GLY A 452 -24.42 -0.15 -24.42
CA GLY A 452 -25.19 0.92 -23.81
C GLY A 452 -26.40 0.44 -22.99
N ALA A 453 -26.44 -0.84 -22.60
CA ALA A 453 -27.55 -1.46 -21.86
C ALA A 453 -27.63 -1.04 -20.37
N GLY A 454 -26.73 -0.14 -19.95
CA GLY A 454 -26.48 0.19 -18.56
C GLY A 454 -25.79 -0.94 -17.80
N TYR A 455 -25.04 -0.59 -16.77
CA TYR A 455 -24.22 -1.54 -16.04
C TYR A 455 -24.21 -1.32 -14.54
N THR A 456 -23.89 -2.40 -13.81
CA THR A 456 -23.80 -2.47 -12.35
C THR A 456 -22.35 -2.73 -11.92
N LYS A 457 -22.14 -3.07 -10.64
CA LYS A 457 -20.84 -3.49 -10.08
C LYS A 457 -20.18 -4.67 -10.83
N SER A 458 -20.95 -5.46 -11.57
CA SER A 458 -20.47 -6.65 -12.33
C SER A 458 -19.40 -6.36 -13.38
N VAL A 459 -19.26 -5.09 -13.81
CA VAL A 459 -18.23 -4.69 -14.78
C VAL A 459 -16.83 -4.81 -14.20
N ASP A 460 -16.66 -4.64 -12.89
CA ASP A 460 -15.36 -4.78 -12.24
C ASP A 460 -14.92 -6.27 -12.18
N TRP A 461 -15.86 -7.21 -12.22
CA TRP A 461 -15.55 -8.64 -12.32
C TRP A 461 -15.11 -9.05 -13.72
N TRP A 462 -15.66 -8.41 -14.75
CA TRP A 462 -15.16 -8.55 -16.12
C TRP A 462 -13.72 -8.03 -16.22
N THR A 463 -13.45 -6.82 -15.72
CA THR A 463 -12.10 -6.24 -15.77
C THR A 463 -11.09 -7.05 -14.96
N LEU A 464 -11.49 -7.63 -13.81
CA LEU A 464 -10.67 -8.59 -13.06
C LEU A 464 -10.32 -9.82 -13.90
N GLY A 465 -11.28 -10.35 -14.67
CA GLY A 465 -11.07 -11.44 -15.61
C GLY A 465 -10.10 -11.08 -16.74
N VAL A 466 -10.25 -9.89 -17.33
CA VAL A 466 -9.35 -9.39 -18.39
C VAL A 466 -7.93 -9.27 -17.87
N LEU A 467 -7.76 -8.66 -16.70
CA LEU A 467 -6.46 -8.46 -16.07
C LEU A 467 -5.81 -9.80 -15.67
N LEU A 468 -6.57 -10.76 -15.13
CA LEU A 468 -6.04 -12.09 -14.83
C LEU A 468 -5.58 -12.81 -16.11
N TYR A 469 -6.34 -12.69 -17.21
CA TYR A 469 -5.93 -13.24 -18.50
C TYR A 469 -4.62 -12.60 -18.98
N GLU A 470 -4.52 -11.27 -18.90
CA GLU A 470 -3.31 -10.55 -19.31
C GLU A 470 -2.10 -10.92 -18.44
N MET A 471 -2.25 -11.03 -17.12
CA MET A 471 -1.16 -11.49 -16.25
C MET A 471 -0.65 -12.88 -16.63
N LEU A 472 -1.53 -13.78 -17.07
CA LEU A 472 -1.16 -15.15 -17.46
C LEU A 472 -0.60 -15.26 -18.87
N THR A 473 -1.03 -14.41 -19.80
CA THR A 473 -0.74 -14.55 -21.23
C THR A 473 0.13 -13.45 -21.82
N GLY A 474 0.26 -12.32 -21.11
CA GLY A 474 1.00 -11.12 -21.49
C GLY A 474 0.21 -10.11 -22.31
N LEU A 475 -1.02 -10.42 -22.74
CA LEU A 475 -1.88 -9.52 -23.51
C LEU A 475 -3.36 -9.69 -23.12
N PRO A 476 -4.20 -8.65 -23.22
CA PRO A 476 -5.64 -8.77 -23.03
C PRO A 476 -6.27 -9.76 -24.04
N PRO A 477 -7.36 -10.46 -23.67
CA PRO A 477 -7.93 -11.57 -24.46
C PRO A 477 -8.49 -11.15 -25.83
N PHE A 478 -8.95 -9.90 -25.94
CA PHE A 478 -9.60 -9.37 -27.15
C PHE A 478 -8.79 -8.24 -27.81
N TYR A 479 -7.50 -8.14 -27.49
CA TYR A 479 -6.66 -7.05 -27.96
C TYR A 479 -6.63 -6.96 -29.50
N ASP A 480 -6.66 -5.74 -30.02
CA ASP A 480 -6.41 -5.40 -31.41
C ASP A 480 -5.85 -3.98 -31.50
N GLU A 481 -5.02 -3.69 -32.51
CA GLU A 481 -4.52 -2.33 -32.74
C GLU A 481 -5.66 -1.38 -33.16
N ASN A 482 -6.68 -1.90 -33.85
CA ASN A 482 -7.86 -1.13 -34.21
C ASN A 482 -8.94 -1.26 -33.14
N THR A 483 -9.28 -0.14 -32.51
CA THR A 483 -10.28 -0.07 -31.44
C THR A 483 -11.66 -0.59 -31.85
N ASN A 484 -12.10 -0.34 -33.09
CA ASN A 484 -13.40 -0.85 -33.57
C ASN A 484 -13.38 -2.37 -33.73
N ASP A 485 -12.25 -2.90 -34.19
CA ASP A 485 -12.05 -4.34 -34.31
C ASP A 485 -12.02 -4.97 -32.93
N MET A 486 -11.30 -4.39 -31.98
CA MET A 486 -11.31 -4.81 -30.57
C MET A 486 -12.72 -4.80 -29.97
N TYR A 487 -13.52 -3.76 -30.18
CA TYR A 487 -14.92 -3.73 -29.72
C TYR A 487 -15.75 -4.87 -30.32
N ARG A 488 -15.59 -5.14 -31.63
CA ARG A 488 -16.21 -6.30 -32.27
C ARG A 488 -15.74 -7.61 -31.63
N LYS A 489 -14.44 -7.77 -31.36
CA LYS A 489 -13.90 -8.97 -30.69
C LYS A 489 -14.50 -9.16 -29.29
N ILE A 490 -14.56 -8.09 -28.49
CA ILE A 490 -15.19 -8.10 -27.16
C ILE A 490 -16.64 -8.57 -27.26
N LEU A 491 -17.39 -8.13 -28.28
CA LEU A 491 -18.80 -8.49 -28.44
C LEU A 491 -19.03 -9.89 -29.03
N THR A 492 -18.15 -10.39 -29.91
CA THR A 492 -18.46 -11.59 -30.73
C THR A 492 -17.43 -12.71 -30.70
N GLU A 493 -16.15 -12.43 -30.46
CA GLU A 493 -15.09 -13.43 -30.65
C GLU A 493 -15.01 -14.41 -29.47
N PRO A 494 -14.89 -15.73 -29.69
CA PRO A 494 -14.73 -16.66 -28.57
C PRO A 494 -13.44 -16.39 -27.80
N LEU A 495 -13.45 -16.72 -26.50
CA LEU A 495 -12.27 -16.60 -25.65
C LEU A 495 -11.27 -17.70 -26.03
N HIS A 496 -10.12 -17.28 -26.55
CA HIS A 496 -9.02 -18.19 -26.89
C HIS A 496 -8.09 -18.30 -25.69
N PHE A 497 -7.58 -19.50 -25.44
CA PHE A 497 -6.58 -19.73 -24.41
C PHE A 497 -5.33 -20.33 -25.05
N PRO A 498 -4.13 -19.92 -24.62
CA PRO A 498 -2.94 -20.71 -24.89
C PRO A 498 -3.07 -22.09 -24.22
N GLY A 499 -2.11 -22.98 -24.49
CA GLY A 499 -2.13 -24.34 -23.97
C GLY A 499 -2.23 -24.41 -22.43
N PRO A 500 -2.56 -25.60 -21.89
CA PRO A 500 -2.79 -25.81 -20.46
C PRO A 500 -1.57 -25.50 -19.58
N GLU A 501 -0.37 -25.41 -20.17
CA GLU A 501 0.86 -24.99 -19.52
C GLU A 501 0.89 -23.50 -19.16
N VAL A 502 0.22 -22.65 -19.94
CA VAL A 502 0.12 -21.21 -19.68
C VAL A 502 -1.16 -20.90 -18.91
N VAL A 503 -2.28 -21.49 -19.32
CA VAL A 503 -3.58 -21.33 -18.63
C VAL A 503 -4.09 -22.69 -18.18
N PRO A 504 -3.80 -23.08 -16.92
CA PRO A 504 -4.26 -24.35 -16.36
C PRO A 504 -5.79 -24.45 -16.33
N PRO A 505 -6.36 -25.68 -16.25
CA PRO A 505 -7.81 -25.89 -16.25
C PRO A 505 -8.58 -25.03 -15.24
N ALA A 506 -8.03 -24.85 -14.04
CA ALA A 506 -8.62 -24.01 -12.99
C ALA A 506 -8.73 -22.53 -13.38
N ALA A 507 -7.67 -21.99 -14.00
CA ALA A 507 -7.66 -20.61 -14.48
C ALA A 507 -8.60 -20.44 -15.68
N ARG A 508 -8.60 -21.42 -16.60
CA ARG A 508 -9.47 -21.43 -17.77
C ARG A 508 -10.95 -21.38 -17.38
N ASP A 509 -11.38 -22.21 -16.43
CA ASP A 509 -12.77 -22.22 -15.96
C ASP A 509 -13.13 -20.90 -15.27
N LEU A 510 -12.28 -20.37 -14.39
CA LEU A 510 -12.50 -19.08 -13.74
C LEU A 510 -12.66 -17.95 -14.79
N LEU A 511 -11.73 -17.86 -15.74
CA LEU A 511 -11.73 -16.84 -16.79
C LEU A 511 -12.96 -16.97 -17.69
N THR A 512 -13.36 -18.18 -18.04
CA THR A 512 -14.57 -18.42 -18.85
C THR A 512 -15.83 -17.88 -18.17
N ARG A 513 -15.91 -17.98 -16.83
CA ARG A 513 -17.09 -17.52 -16.07
C ARG A 513 -17.04 -16.03 -15.71
N LEU A 514 -15.85 -15.46 -15.49
CA LEU A 514 -15.67 -14.01 -15.29
C LEU A 514 -15.87 -13.22 -16.60
N LEU A 515 -15.46 -13.80 -17.73
CA LEU A 515 -15.60 -13.21 -19.06
C LEU A 515 -16.86 -13.69 -19.78
N ASP A 516 -17.93 -14.00 -19.03
CA ASP A 516 -19.26 -14.18 -19.60
C ASP A 516 -19.81 -12.81 -20.02
N ARG A 517 -20.26 -12.73 -21.28
CA ARG A 517 -20.79 -11.50 -21.86
C ARG A 517 -22.13 -11.12 -21.26
N ASN A 518 -22.89 -12.07 -20.75
CA ASN A 518 -24.11 -11.81 -20.02
C ASN A 518 -23.75 -11.48 -18.56
N ALA A 519 -23.90 -10.21 -18.20
CA ALA A 519 -23.62 -9.70 -16.87
C ALA A 519 -24.37 -10.45 -15.75
N ASP A 520 -25.60 -10.92 -16.00
CA ASP A 520 -26.43 -11.62 -15.01
C ASP A 520 -25.98 -13.08 -14.77
N LYS A 521 -25.26 -13.67 -15.74
CA LYS A 521 -24.69 -15.03 -15.66
C LYS A 521 -23.22 -15.03 -15.25
N ARG A 522 -22.58 -13.87 -15.30
CA ARG A 522 -21.17 -13.69 -14.98
C ARG A 522 -20.91 -14.09 -13.53
N LEU A 523 -19.79 -14.79 -13.30
CA LEU A 523 -19.36 -15.12 -11.94
C LEU A 523 -19.15 -13.83 -11.14
N GLY A 524 -19.75 -13.76 -9.95
CA GLY A 524 -19.73 -12.56 -9.12
C GLY A 524 -20.93 -11.64 -9.32
N ALA A 525 -21.87 -11.96 -10.21
CA ALA A 525 -23.14 -11.25 -10.33
C ALA A 525 -23.94 -11.26 -9.02
N LYS A 526 -23.80 -12.32 -8.20
CA LYS A 526 -24.40 -12.40 -6.85
C LYS A 526 -23.42 -12.02 -5.73
N GLY A 527 -22.33 -11.36 -6.07
CA GLY A 527 -21.32 -10.88 -5.12
C GLY A 527 -20.02 -11.67 -5.13
N ALA A 528 -19.00 -11.09 -4.48
CA ALA A 528 -17.62 -11.58 -4.50
C ALA A 528 -17.44 -12.99 -3.91
N ALA A 529 -18.34 -13.43 -3.02
CA ALA A 529 -18.30 -14.77 -2.42
C ALA A 529 -18.31 -15.90 -3.47
N GLU A 530 -19.04 -15.72 -4.58
CA GLU A 530 -19.04 -16.71 -5.69
C GLU A 530 -17.65 -16.86 -6.32
N ILE A 531 -16.93 -15.74 -6.48
CA ILE A 531 -15.58 -15.73 -7.04
C ILE A 531 -14.60 -16.36 -6.04
N LYS A 532 -14.71 -16.01 -4.75
CA LYS A 532 -13.85 -16.55 -3.68
C LYS A 532 -13.99 -18.06 -3.50
N ALA A 533 -15.19 -18.60 -3.70
CA ALA A 533 -15.47 -20.04 -3.61
C ALA A 533 -14.93 -20.85 -4.80
N HIS A 534 -14.50 -20.18 -5.87
CA HIS A 534 -13.96 -20.87 -7.05
C HIS A 534 -12.66 -21.61 -6.72
N TYR A 535 -12.55 -22.87 -7.15
CA TYR A 535 -11.41 -23.73 -6.82
C TYR A 535 -10.06 -23.21 -7.35
N PHE A 536 -10.05 -22.25 -8.29
CA PHE A 536 -8.82 -21.52 -8.63
C PHE A 536 -8.14 -20.90 -7.40
N PHE A 537 -8.90 -20.48 -6.39
CA PHE A 537 -8.42 -19.88 -5.14
C PHE A 537 -8.34 -20.89 -3.98
N HIS A 538 -8.39 -22.21 -4.24
CA HIS A 538 -8.43 -23.24 -3.17
C HIS A 538 -7.26 -23.15 -2.16
N SER A 539 -6.12 -22.56 -2.55
CA SER A 539 -4.92 -22.42 -1.72
C SER A 539 -4.87 -21.09 -0.94
N ILE A 540 -5.87 -20.23 -1.09
CA ILE A 540 -5.92 -18.90 -0.49
C ILE A 540 -6.79 -18.93 0.76
N ASP A 541 -6.19 -18.59 1.89
CA ASP A 541 -6.87 -18.25 3.14
C ASP A 541 -7.13 -16.74 3.12
N TRP A 542 -8.37 -16.36 2.87
CA TRP A 542 -8.79 -14.96 2.71
C TRP A 542 -8.49 -14.10 3.94
N ARG A 543 -8.56 -14.68 5.14
CA ARG A 543 -8.26 -13.97 6.38
C ARG A 543 -6.76 -13.70 6.48
N LYS A 544 -5.91 -14.71 6.23
CA LYS A 544 -4.46 -14.51 6.17
C LYS A 544 -4.05 -13.53 5.08
N LEU A 545 -4.75 -13.51 3.95
CA LEU A 545 -4.52 -12.55 2.86
C LEU A 545 -4.78 -11.13 3.33
N LEU A 546 -5.96 -10.84 3.89
CA LEU A 546 -6.30 -9.51 4.43
C LEU A 546 -5.39 -9.07 5.59
N GLU A 547 -4.91 -10.02 6.40
CA GLU A 547 -3.92 -9.78 7.45
C GLU A 547 -2.48 -9.64 6.91
N ARG A 548 -2.27 -9.73 5.58
CA ARG A 548 -0.97 -9.70 4.90
C ARG A 548 0.04 -10.70 5.46
N LYS A 549 -0.42 -11.90 5.81
CA LYS A 549 0.40 -12.99 6.35
C LYS A 549 1.04 -13.89 5.28
N TYR A 550 0.69 -13.69 4.02
CA TYR A 550 1.39 -14.31 2.91
C TYR A 550 2.63 -13.51 2.55
N GLU A 551 3.75 -14.19 2.38
CA GLU A 551 4.96 -13.58 1.82
C GLU A 551 4.87 -13.62 0.28
N PRO A 552 4.87 -12.46 -0.40
CA PRO A 552 4.82 -12.43 -1.86
C PRO A 552 6.07 -13.06 -2.48
N SER A 553 5.88 -13.83 -3.57
CA SER A 553 6.97 -14.50 -4.28
C SER A 553 7.92 -13.52 -4.99
N PHE A 554 7.43 -12.32 -5.30
CA PHE A 554 8.19 -11.26 -5.93
C PHE A 554 8.27 -10.05 -5.01
N LYS A 555 9.49 -9.57 -4.76
CA LYS A 555 9.75 -8.32 -4.03
C LYS A 555 10.45 -7.33 -4.98
N PRO A 556 9.86 -6.15 -5.25
CA PRO A 556 10.52 -5.16 -6.08
C PRO A 556 11.79 -4.64 -5.38
N ASN A 557 12.82 -4.32 -6.16
CA ASN A 557 14.04 -3.77 -5.61
C ASN A 557 13.80 -2.32 -5.19
N VAL A 558 13.88 -2.05 -3.89
CA VAL A 558 13.63 -0.74 -3.28
C VAL A 558 14.72 -0.44 -2.27
N VAL A 559 15.47 0.63 -2.50
CA VAL A 559 16.61 1.01 -1.65
C VAL A 559 16.16 1.75 -0.40
N ASP A 560 15.17 2.64 -0.50
CA ASP A 560 14.62 3.39 0.63
C ASP A 560 13.22 3.96 0.31
N ALA A 561 12.66 4.73 1.25
CA ALA A 561 11.34 5.33 1.12
C ALA A 561 11.25 6.43 0.04
N LYS A 562 12.39 7.01 -0.37
CA LYS A 562 12.45 8.03 -1.43
C LYS A 562 12.71 7.40 -2.82
N ASP A 563 13.02 6.11 -2.87
CA ASP A 563 13.37 5.43 -4.11
C ASP A 563 12.25 5.56 -5.17
N THR A 564 12.66 5.96 -6.37
CA THR A 564 11.79 6.09 -7.54
C THR A 564 12.30 5.27 -8.73
N ALA A 565 13.21 4.30 -8.53
CA ALA A 565 13.81 3.53 -9.61
C ALA A 565 12.81 2.67 -10.39
N ASN A 566 11.70 2.29 -9.75
CA ASN A 566 10.61 1.51 -10.34
C ASN A 566 9.55 2.37 -11.04
N PHE A 567 9.74 3.70 -11.10
CA PHE A 567 8.86 4.61 -11.83
C PHE A 567 9.47 4.99 -13.19
N ASP A 568 8.60 5.44 -14.10
CA ASP A 568 9.04 5.87 -15.41
C ASP A 568 10.03 7.04 -15.35
N ARG A 569 11.10 6.94 -16.14
CA ARG A 569 12.09 8.00 -16.28
C ARG A 569 11.52 9.25 -16.94
N GLU A 570 10.54 9.08 -17.82
CA GLU A 570 9.87 10.22 -18.45
C GLU A 570 9.24 11.16 -17.40
N PHE A 571 8.63 10.59 -16.36
CA PHE A 571 8.06 11.37 -15.26
C PHE A 571 9.13 11.83 -14.28
N THR A 572 10.00 10.92 -13.83
CA THR A 572 10.97 11.23 -12.76
C THR A 572 12.10 12.18 -13.18
N SER A 573 12.28 12.43 -14.47
CA SER A 573 13.18 13.47 -15.01
C SER A 573 12.55 14.87 -15.08
N GLU A 574 11.24 14.99 -14.90
CA GLU A 574 10.58 16.30 -14.88
C GLU A 574 10.83 17.03 -13.55
N ALA A 575 10.97 18.35 -13.62
CA ALA A 575 11.09 19.19 -12.43
C ALA A 575 9.84 19.09 -11.53
N PRO A 576 10.01 18.82 -10.23
CA PRO A 576 8.92 18.71 -9.26
C PRO A 576 8.40 20.10 -8.87
N THR A 577 7.63 20.73 -9.75
CA THR A 577 7.03 22.05 -9.52
C THR A 577 5.51 21.96 -9.50
N ASP A 578 4.91 22.64 -8.51
CA ASP A 578 3.46 22.82 -8.50
C ASP A 578 3.08 23.81 -9.60
N SER A 579 2.50 23.30 -10.69
CA SER A 579 2.35 24.05 -11.94
C SER A 579 1.44 25.25 -11.78
N TYR A 580 1.88 26.43 -12.22
CA TYR A 580 1.04 27.64 -12.24
C TYR A 580 -0.24 27.40 -13.07
N VAL A 581 -1.37 27.91 -12.59
CA VAL A 581 -2.65 27.86 -13.31
C VAL A 581 -2.83 29.22 -13.98
N ASP A 582 -2.78 29.22 -15.30
CA ASP A 582 -3.01 30.41 -16.11
C ASP A 582 -4.53 30.64 -16.27
N GLY A 583 -4.97 31.90 -16.21
CA GLY A 583 -6.38 32.29 -16.34
C GLY A 583 -6.97 33.06 -15.15
N PRO A 584 -8.25 33.48 -15.25
CA PRO A 584 -8.90 34.28 -14.23
C PRO A 584 -9.11 33.50 -12.94
N MET A 585 -8.94 34.17 -11.81
CA MET A 585 -9.23 33.62 -10.49
C MET A 585 -10.70 33.19 -10.40
N LEU A 586 -10.95 32.03 -9.80
CA LEU A 586 -12.32 31.54 -9.58
C LEU A 586 -13.06 32.49 -8.64
N SER A 587 -14.33 32.77 -8.95
CA SER A 587 -15.18 33.62 -8.12
C SER A 587 -15.44 33.01 -6.75
N GLN A 588 -15.79 33.82 -5.75
CA GLN A 588 -16.06 33.32 -4.39
C GLN A 588 -17.18 32.26 -4.37
N THR A 589 -18.20 32.41 -5.20
CA THR A 589 -19.28 31.42 -5.35
C THR A 589 -18.77 30.09 -5.89
N MET A 590 -17.84 30.11 -6.85
CA MET A 590 -17.21 28.90 -7.37
C MET A 590 -16.32 28.24 -6.31
N GLN A 591 -15.63 29.03 -5.48
CA GLN A 591 -14.81 28.50 -4.37
C GLN A 591 -15.65 27.79 -3.31
N GLN A 592 -16.80 28.35 -2.95
CA GLN A 592 -17.69 27.79 -1.94
C GLN A 592 -18.22 26.39 -2.30
N GLN A 593 -18.26 26.04 -3.58
CA GLN A 593 -18.66 24.69 -4.02
C GLN A 593 -17.69 23.60 -3.52
N PHE A 594 -16.45 23.94 -3.15
CA PHE A 594 -15.44 23.01 -2.60
C PHE A 594 -15.31 23.10 -1.07
N ALA A 595 -16.31 23.65 -0.38
CA ALA A 595 -16.36 23.61 1.08
C ALA A 595 -16.35 22.15 1.57
N GLY A 596 -15.62 21.88 2.66
CA GLY A 596 -15.47 20.52 3.19
C GLY A 596 -14.40 19.65 2.50
N TRP A 597 -13.68 20.16 1.50
CA TRP A 597 -12.56 19.43 0.88
C TRP A 597 -11.39 19.20 1.84
N SER A 598 -11.07 20.19 2.67
CA SER A 598 -9.98 20.09 3.63
C SER A 598 -10.29 19.02 4.68
N TYR A 599 -9.43 18.02 4.76
CA TYR A 599 -9.59 16.86 5.60
C TYR A 599 -8.24 16.44 6.17
N ASN A 600 -8.15 16.41 7.50
CA ASN A 600 -7.21 15.57 8.20
C ASN A 600 -7.97 14.32 8.63
N ARG A 601 -7.45 13.15 8.29
CA ARG A 601 -8.09 11.88 8.63
C ARG A 601 -8.29 11.78 10.16
N PRO A 602 -9.54 11.70 10.66
CA PRO A 602 -9.77 11.44 12.08
C PRO A 602 -9.26 10.03 12.37
N VAL A 603 -8.72 9.84 13.57
CA VAL A 603 -8.15 8.56 14.01
C VAL A 603 -9.32 7.62 14.29
N ALA A 604 -9.83 6.97 13.25
CA ALA A 604 -10.93 6.03 13.41
C ALA A 604 -10.42 4.81 14.20
N GLY A 605 -11.08 4.52 15.33
CA GLY A 605 -10.88 3.29 16.10
C GLY A 605 -11.19 2.06 15.24
N LEU A 606 -10.52 0.95 15.52
CA LEU A 606 -10.75 -0.34 14.86
C LEU A 606 -12.15 -0.94 15.16
N GLY A 607 -13.08 -0.16 15.72
CA GLY A 607 -14.41 -0.61 16.17
C GLY A 607 -15.54 0.08 15.39
N ASP A 608 -16.33 -0.76 14.72
CA ASP A 608 -17.77 -0.56 14.46
C ASP A 608 -18.29 0.51 13.48
N ALA A 609 -17.47 1.01 12.55
CA ALA A 609 -18.02 1.68 11.35
C ALA A 609 -17.25 1.37 10.04
N GLY A 610 -16.35 0.39 10.06
CA GLY A 610 -15.64 -0.09 8.88
C GLY A 610 -16.11 -1.50 8.55
N GLY A 611 -17.19 -1.61 7.79
CA GLY A 611 -17.63 -2.89 7.24
C GLY A 611 -16.51 -3.51 6.39
N SER A 612 -15.75 -4.43 6.99
CA SER A 612 -15.77 -5.75 6.38
C SER A 612 -17.23 -6.12 6.39
N VAL A 613 -17.86 -6.21 5.21
CA VAL A 613 -19.24 -6.69 5.09
C VAL A 613 -19.34 -7.88 6.03
N LYS A 614 -20.16 -7.79 7.09
CA LYS A 614 -20.45 -8.94 7.94
C LYS A 614 -20.90 -10.03 6.98
N ASP A 615 -20.06 -11.02 6.80
CA ASP A 615 -20.28 -12.09 5.86
C ASP A 615 -21.47 -12.91 6.36
N PRO A 616 -22.63 -12.89 5.67
CA PRO A 616 -23.79 -13.66 6.09
C PRO A 616 -23.55 -15.18 6.01
N SER A 617 -22.44 -15.64 5.42
CA SER A 617 -22.09 -17.06 5.38
C SER A 617 -21.47 -17.60 6.68
N PHE A 618 -21.14 -16.75 7.65
CA PHE A 618 -20.55 -17.16 8.93
C PHE A 618 -21.50 -17.10 10.14
N GLU A 619 -22.79 -16.77 9.97
CA GLU A 619 -23.77 -16.81 11.07
C GLU A 619 -24.25 -18.23 11.45
N GLY A 620 -23.64 -19.29 10.89
CA GLY A 620 -24.12 -20.67 11.03
C GLY A 620 -23.26 -21.65 11.83
N VAL A 621 -22.04 -21.31 12.25
CA VAL A 621 -21.17 -22.27 12.97
C VAL A 621 -21.15 -21.93 14.45
N THR A 622 -22.22 -22.31 15.15
CA THR A 622 -22.17 -22.48 16.61
C THR A 622 -21.14 -23.54 16.95
N GLU A 623 -20.18 -23.18 17.80
CA GLU A 623 -19.28 -24.11 18.47
C GLU A 623 -20.08 -25.26 19.10
N ARG A 624 -19.79 -26.49 18.66
CA ARG A 624 -19.94 -27.71 19.43
C ARG A 624 -18.73 -28.60 19.21
#